data_AF-A0A519MJE6-F1
#
_entry.id   AF-A0A519MJE6-F1
#
_cell.length_a   1.000
_cell.length_b   1.000
_cell.length_c   1.000
_cell.angle_alpha   90.00
_cell.angle_beta   90.00
_cell.angle_gamma   90.00
#
_symmetry.space_group_name_H-M   'P 1'
#
loop_
_entity.id
_entity.type
_entity.pdbx_description
1 polymer ?
#
loop_
_entity_poly.entity_id
_entity_poly.type
_entity_poly.pdbx_seq_one_letter_code
_entity_poly.pdbx_strand_id
1 'polypeptide(L)' 'MESIIIHAHNAHADFLTEGGLQWLNENIFADDVQLTRGKKAFGEDRKADIFNLIEQGAVLSDGELYRQMEDMF' A
#
# COMPACT_ATOMS: atom_id res chain seq x y z
N MET A 1 -11.04 2.74 7.64
CA MET A 1 -9.98 2.08 6.88
C MET A 1 -8.67 2.69 7.30
N GLU A 2 -7.77 1.88 7.83
CA GLU A 2 -6.37 2.25 7.97
C GLU A 2 -5.70 1.90 6.65
N SER A 3 -4.89 2.82 6.14
CA SER A 3 -4.24 2.71 4.84
C SER A 3 -2.76 3.02 5.01
N ILE A 4 -1.89 2.21 4.43
CA ILE A 4 -0.46 2.47 4.36
C ILE A 4 -0.19 3.01 2.95
N ILE A 5 0.30 4.23 2.87
CA ILE A 5 0.66 4.89 1.62
C ILE A 5 2.18 4.88 1.55
N ILE A 6 2.72 4.34 0.46
CA ILE A 6 4.17 4.22 0.25
C ILE A 6 4.49 4.97 -1.03
N HIS A 7 5.36 5.96 -0.90
CA HIS A 7 5.85 6.74 -2.01
C HIS A 7 7.37 6.55 -2.07
N ALA A 8 7.85 5.80 -3.07
CA ALA A 8 9.28 5.73 -3.36
C ALA A 8 9.62 6.74 -4.45
N HIS A 9 10.67 7.53 -4.24
CA HIS A 9 11.19 8.46 -5.24
C HIS A 9 12.00 7.76 -6.36
N ASN A 10 11.99 6.42 -6.40
CA ASN A 10 12.65 5.58 -7.40
C ASN A 10 11.64 4.89 -8.32
N ALA A 11 11.74 5.14 -9.64
CA ALA A 11 10.79 4.69 -10.65
C ALA A 11 10.90 3.19 -11.03
N HIS A 12 11.89 2.45 -10.51
CA HIS A 12 12.20 1.09 -10.96
C HIS A 12 11.74 -0.04 -10.02
N ALA A 13 11.18 0.27 -8.84
CA ALA A 13 10.74 -0.76 -7.90
C ALA A 13 9.25 -1.11 -8.12
N ASP A 14 8.99 -2.31 -8.65
CA ASP A 14 7.64 -2.86 -8.72
C ASP A 14 7.29 -3.63 -7.43
N PHE A 15 6.51 -3.01 -6.55
CA PHE A 15 6.11 -3.58 -5.25
C PHE A 15 5.17 -4.79 -5.36
N LEU A 16 4.68 -5.12 -6.55
CA LEU A 16 3.91 -6.36 -6.77
C LEU A 16 4.81 -7.55 -7.08
N THR A 17 6.13 -7.34 -7.21
CA THR A 17 7.11 -8.39 -7.47
C THR A 17 7.98 -8.66 -6.25
N GLU A 18 8.48 -9.89 -6.11
CA GLU A 18 9.42 -10.26 -5.03
C GLU A 18 10.65 -9.35 -5.00
N GLY A 19 11.19 -9.00 -6.17
CA GLY A 19 12.37 -8.13 -6.28
C GLY A 19 12.10 -6.69 -5.80
N GLY A 20 10.93 -6.12 -6.13
CA GLY A 20 10.58 -4.78 -5.64
C GLY A 20 10.20 -4.76 -4.17
N LEU A 21 9.61 -5.84 -3.63
CA LEU A 21 9.39 -5.99 -2.19
C LEU A 21 10.72 -6.12 -1.43
N GLN A 22 11.69 -6.85 -1.97
CA GLN A 22 13.02 -6.95 -1.37
C GLN A 22 13.75 -5.60 -1.37
N TRP A 23 13.70 -4.87 -2.48
CA TRP A 23 14.22 -3.51 -2.56
C TRP A 23 13.53 -2.60 -1.53
N LEU A 24 12.20 -2.70 -1.41
CA LEU A 24 11.44 -1.92 -0.44
C LEU A 24 11.92 -2.25 0.98
N ASN A 25 12.09 -3.52 1.36
CA ASN A 25 12.59 -3.90 2.69
C ASN A 25 13.96 -3.30 3.02
N GLU A 26 14.86 -3.21 2.03
CA GLU A 26 16.19 -2.63 2.21
C GLU A 26 16.16 -1.09 2.27
N ASN A 27 15.21 -0.46 1.56
CA ASN A 27 15.13 0.99 1.40
C ASN A 27 13.97 1.62 2.20
N ILE A 28 13.21 0.85 2.97
CA ILE A 28 12.03 1.33 3.73
C ILE A 28 12.40 2.39 4.78
N PHE A 29 13.63 2.36 5.26
CA PHE A 29 14.19 3.34 6.21
C PHE A 29 15.02 4.43 5.52
N ALA A 30 15.15 4.40 4.19
CA ALA A 30 15.87 5.42 3.43
C ALA A 30 15.00 6.66 3.24
N ASP A 31 15.63 7.84 3.16
CA ASP A 31 14.93 9.11 2.94
C ASP A 31 14.16 9.17 1.60
N ASP A 32 14.54 8.31 0.65
CA ASP A 32 13.89 8.16 -0.66
C ASP A 32 12.53 7.44 -0.61
N VAL A 33 12.17 6.81 0.51
CA VAL A 33 10.89 6.13 0.69
C VAL A 33 10.09 6.83 1.79
N GLN A 34 8.98 7.47 1.39
CA GLN A 34 8.04 8.06 2.33
C GLN A 34 6.88 7.10 2.60
N LEU A 35 6.76 6.69 3.86
CA LEU A 35 5.62 5.94 4.34
C LEU A 35 4.70 6.84 5.16
N THR A 36 3.41 6.83 4.82
CA THR A 36 2.38 7.61 5.51
C THR A 36 1.20 6.71 5.86
N ARG A 37 0.77 6.76 7.13
CA ARG A 37 -0.46 6.10 7.56
C ARG A 37 -1.65 7.05 7.37
N GLY A 38 -2.55 6.67 6.48
CA GLY A 38 -3.83 7.32 6.29
C GLY A 38 -4.92 6.62 7.09
N LYS A 39 -5.89 7.40 7.57
CA LYS A 39 -7.14 6.86 8.11
C LYS A 39 -8.30 7.47 7.33
N LYS A 40 -8.89 6.66 6.45
CA LYS A 40 -10.10 7.04 5.71
C LYS A 40 -11.29 6.37 6.34
N ALA A 41 -12.26 7.14 6.82
CA ALA A 41 -13.56 6.59 7.19
C ALA A 41 -14.28 6.15 5.91
N PHE A 42 -14.89 4.96 5.91
CA PHE A 42 -15.86 4.61 4.88
C PHE A 42 -17.08 5.51 5.05
N GLY A 43 -17.71 5.91 3.94
CA GLY A 43 -18.98 6.63 3.96
C GLY A 43 -20.13 5.73 4.39
N GLU A 44 -21.36 6.21 4.22
CA GLU A 44 -22.58 5.45 4.53
C GLU A 44 -22.69 4.16 3.71
N ASP A 45 -22.20 4.14 2.47
CA ASP A 45 -22.19 2.95 1.61
C ASP A 45 -20.78 2.42 1.35
N ARG A 46 -20.34 1.53 2.24
CA ARG A 46 -19.07 0.81 2.11
C ARG A 46 -18.92 0.06 0.78
N LYS A 47 -20.01 -0.47 0.19
CA LYS A 47 -19.92 -1.25 -1.05
C LYS A 47 -19.63 -0.34 -2.23
N ALA A 48 -20.29 0.83 -2.28
CA ALA A 48 -20.02 1.84 -3.30
C ALA A 48 -18.56 2.34 -3.22
N ASP A 49 -18.06 2.60 -2.00
CA ASP A 49 -16.67 3.01 -1.80
C ASP A 49 -15.65 1.98 -2.30
N ILE A 50 -15.89 0.69 -2.01
CA ILE A 50 -15.02 -0.40 -2.49
C ILE A 50 -15.10 -0.51 -4.01
N PHE A 51 -16.31 -0.42 -4.59
CA PHE A 51 -16.48 -0.51 -6.04
C PHE A 51 -15.74 0.61 -6.78
N ASN A 52 -15.83 1.84 -6.28
CA ASN A 52 -15.09 2.99 -6.83
C ASN A 52 -13.56 2.77 -6.80
N LEU A 53 -13.02 2.10 -5.78
CA LEU A 53 -11.60 1.77 -5.72
C LEU A 53 -11.21 0.76 -6.80
N ILE A 54 -12.04 -0.26 -7.04
CA ILE A 54 -11.81 -1.25 -8.10
C ILE A 54 -11.83 -0.56 -9.47
N GLU A 55 -12.78 0.36 -9.72
CA GLU A 55 -12.85 1.13 -10.97
C GLU A 55 -11.61 2.02 -11.20
N GLN A 56 -10.96 2.48 -10.13
CA GLN A 56 -9.70 3.22 -10.18
C GLN A 56 -8.48 2.32 -10.41
N GLY A 57 -8.67 1.01 -10.53
CA GLY A 57 -7.60 0.03 -10.73
C GLY A 57 -7.02 -0.53 -9.44
N ALA A 58 -7.71 -0.38 -8.30
CA ALA A 58 -7.27 -1.05 -7.08
C ALA A 58 -7.43 -2.56 -7.20
N VAL A 59 -6.40 -3.29 -6.75
CA VAL A 59 -6.41 -4.75 -6.67
C VAL A 59 -6.89 -5.16 -5.27
N LEU A 60 -7.93 -5.99 -5.22
CA LEU A 60 -8.36 -6.63 -3.98
C LEU A 60 -7.51 -7.88 -3.72
N SER A 61 -6.92 -7.96 -2.53
CA SER A 61 -6.19 -9.13 -2.05
C SER A 61 -6.68 -9.50 -0.64
N ASP A 62 -6.30 -10.69 -0.16
CA ASP A 62 -6.62 -11.17 1.20
C ASP A 62 -5.86 -10.40 2.31
N GLY A 63 -5.18 -9.31 1.96
CA GLY A 63 -4.45 -8.45 2.90
C GLY A 63 -3.11 -9.04 3.35
N GLU A 64 -2.56 -10.02 2.64
CA GLU A 64 -1.26 -10.60 2.97
C GLU A 64 -0.13 -9.55 2.91
N LEU A 65 -0.07 -8.78 1.84
CA LEU A 65 0.85 -7.64 1.70
C LEU A 65 0.65 -6.60 2.81
N TYR A 66 -0.61 -6.31 3.17
CA TYR A 66 -0.90 -5.38 4.25
C TYR A 66 -0.35 -5.89 5.59
N ARG A 67 -0.56 -7.17 5.91
CA ARG A 67 -0.04 -7.79 7.14
C ARG A 67 1.48 -7.82 7.17
N GLN A 68 2.13 -8.17 6.05
CA GLN A 68 3.59 -8.14 5.95
C GLN A 68 4.14 -6.74 6.20
N MET A 69 3.49 -5.71 5.65
CA MET A 69 3.87 -4.33 5.91
C MET A 69 3.58 -3.91 7.35
N GLU A 70 2.45 -4.33 7.92
CA GLU A 70 2.10 -4.05 9.32
C GLU A 70 3.10 -4.69 10.30
N ASP A 71 3.52 -5.94 10.06
CA ASP A 71 4.50 -6.66 10.89
C ASP A 71 5.91 -6.05 10.84
N MET A 72 6.24 -5.34 9.75
CA MET A 72 7.50 -4.61 9.64
C MET A 72 7.53 -3.29 10.43
N PHE A 73 6.37 -2.82 10.91
CA PHE A 73 6.21 -1.59 11.68
C PHE A 73 5.93 -1.84 13.17
#